data_AF-A0A6G6Y999-F1
#
_entry.id   AF-A0A6G6Y999-F1
#
_cell.length_a   1.000
_cell.length_b   1.000
_cell.length_c   1.000
_cell.angle_alpha   90.00
_cell.angle_beta   90.00
_cell.angle_gamma   90.00
#
_symmetry.space_group_name_H-M   'P 1'
#
loop_
_entity.id
_entity.type
_entity.pdbx_description
1 polymer ?
#
loop_
_entity_poly.entity_id
_entity_poly.type
_entity_poly.pdbx_seq_one_letter_code
_entity_poly.pdbx_strand_id
1 'polypeptide(L)' 'MGATTTGAVIGGAIDAMSGDDSAVDGAVIGAVAANVLKVAVPVAATALLGWMVYRGAKAVLYDISSKPRQHA' A
#
# COMPACT_ATOMS: atom_id res chain seq x y z
N MET A 1 2.84 -23.22 7.97
CA MET A 1 1.50 -23.19 8.59
C MET A 1 1.09 -21.81 9.16
N GLY A 2 1.95 -20.78 9.22
CA GLY A 2 1.56 -19.46 9.76
C GLY A 2 0.80 -18.52 8.82
N ALA A 3 1.04 -18.61 7.50
CA ALA A 3 0.38 -17.73 6.51
C ALA A 3 -1.12 -18.05 6.33
N THR A 4 -1.54 -19.29 6.59
CA THR A 4 -2.92 -19.76 6.44
C THR A 4 -3.83 -19.25 7.57
N THR A 5 -3.31 -19.08 8.78
CA THR A 5 -4.10 -18.57 9.93
C THR A 5 -4.35 -17.07 9.80
N THR A 6 -3.33 -16.29 9.43
CA THR A 6 -3.50 -14.84 9.21
C THR A 6 -4.36 -14.55 7.99
N GLY A 7 -4.23 -15.35 6.92
CA GLY A 7 -5.10 -15.26 5.74
C GLY A 7 -6.55 -15.59 6.04
N ALA A 8 -6.82 -16.58 6.90
CA ALA A 8 -8.18 -16.93 7.32
C ALA A 8 -8.82 -15.85 8.21
N VAL A 9 -8.05 -15.22 9.10
CA VAL A 9 -8.55 -14.12 9.95
C VAL A 9 -8.85 -12.87 9.13
N ILE A 10 -7.94 -12.49 8.22
CA ILE A 10 -8.15 -11.33 7.33
C ILE A 10 -9.29 -11.62 6.33
N GLY A 11 -9.35 -12.84 5.79
CA GLY A 11 -10.43 -13.29 4.89
C GLY A 11 -11.80 -13.30 5.57
N GLY A 12 -11.89 -13.80 6.80
CA GLY A 12 -13.13 -13.79 7.59
C GLY A 12 -13.57 -12.37 8.00
N ALA A 13 -12.63 -11.44 8.18
CA ALA A 13 -12.95 -10.04 8.47
C ALA A 13 -13.45 -9.27 7.22
N ILE A 14 -12.94 -9.59 6.03
CA ILE A 14 -13.42 -9.02 4.76
C ILE A 14 -14.83 -9.55 4.44
N ASP A 15 -15.09 -10.83 4.67
CA ASP A 15 -16.40 -11.47 4.50
C ASP A 15 -17.47 -10.86 5.42
N ALA A 16 -17.11 -10.53 6.67
CA ALA A 16 -18.02 -9.89 7.63
C ALA A 16 -18.43 -8.45 7.26
N MET A 17 -17.69 -7.76 6.38
CA MET A 17 -18.05 -6.41 5.90
C MET A 17 -18.91 -6.42 4.64
N SER A 18 -19.03 -7.57 3.96
CA SER A 18 -19.79 -7.72 2.71
C SER A 18 -20.95 -8.68 2.93
N GLY A 19 -21.84 -8.34 3.85
CA GLY A 19 -23.04 -9.13 4.13
C GLY A 19 -24.04 -9.08 2.97
N ASP A 20 -23.86 -9.94 1.97
CA ASP A 20 -24.92 -10.85 1.52
C ASP A 20 -24.35 -12.04 0.70
N ASP A 21 -24.91 -13.22 0.97
CA ASP A 21 -24.86 -14.48 0.22
C ASP A 21 -23.55 -15.32 0.15
N SER A 22 -23.51 -16.35 1.01
CA SER A 22 -22.66 -17.56 0.95
C SER A 22 -21.20 -17.45 1.43
N ALA A 23 -20.92 -18.05 2.60
CA ALA A 23 -19.58 -18.20 3.18
C ALA A 23 -18.54 -18.89 2.26
N VAL A 24 -18.98 -19.56 1.20
CA VAL A 24 -18.10 -20.14 0.17
C VAL A 24 -17.58 -19.06 -0.79
N ASP A 25 -18.40 -18.06 -1.12
CA ASP A 25 -17.98 -16.96 -2.01
C ASP A 25 -17.03 -16.01 -1.26
N GLY A 26 -17.30 -15.75 0.02
CA GLY A 26 -16.41 -15.02 0.92
C GLY A 26 -15.00 -15.62 1.03
N ALA A 27 -14.88 -16.95 1.09
CA ALA A 27 -13.59 -17.62 1.12
C ALA A 27 -12.81 -17.50 -0.20
N VAL A 28 -13.50 -17.58 -1.34
CA VAL A 28 -12.89 -17.43 -2.67
C VAL A 28 -12.46 -15.99 -2.91
N ILE A 29 -13.34 -15.03 -2.65
CA ILE A 29 -13.04 -13.60 -2.74
C ILE A 29 -11.91 -13.24 -1.78
N GLY A 30 -11.93 -13.74 -0.54
CA GLY A 30 -10.87 -13.55 0.44
C GLY A 30 -9.51 -14.11 -0.02
N ALA A 31 -9.49 -15.29 -0.64
CA ALA A 31 -8.26 -15.87 -1.18
C ALA A 31 -7.70 -15.08 -2.37
N VAL A 32 -8.57 -14.60 -3.27
CA VAL A 32 -8.17 -13.74 -4.39
C VAL A 32 -7.67 -12.39 -3.88
N ALA A 33 -8.43 -11.75 -2.99
CA ALA A 33 -8.06 -10.47 -2.38
C ALA A 33 -6.70 -10.57 -1.68
N ALA A 34 -6.45 -11.63 -0.90
CA ALA A 34 -5.16 -11.84 -0.24
C ALA A 34 -3.99 -11.97 -1.23
N ASN A 35 -4.20 -12.60 -2.40
CA ASN A 35 -3.16 -12.70 -3.42
C ASN A 35 -2.94 -11.39 -4.17
N VAL A 36 -4.00 -10.64 -4.44
CA VAL A 36 -3.90 -9.29 -5.02
C VAL A 36 -3.19 -8.35 -4.04
N LEU A 37 -3.53 -8.41 -2.75
CA LEU A 37 -2.95 -7.54 -1.72
C LEU A 37 -1.44 -7.76 -1.56
N LYS A 38 -0.95 -9.00 -1.73
CA LYS A 38 0.48 -9.31 -1.73
C LYS A 38 1.27 -8.59 -2.82
N VAL A 39 0.63 -8.23 -3.93
CA VAL A 39 1.26 -7.48 -5.03
C VAL A 39 0.95 -6.00 -4.92
N ALA A 40 -0.29 -5.65 -4.62
CA ALA A 40 -0.76 -4.27 -4.54
C ALA A 40 -0.08 -3.50 -3.39
N VAL A 41 0.11 -4.12 -2.22
CA VAL A 41 0.73 -3.45 -1.06
C VAL A 41 2.18 -3.05 -1.34
N PRO A 42 3.08 -3.94 -1.82
CA PRO A 42 4.43 -3.54 -2.20
C PRO A 42 4.45 -2.46 -3.27
N VAL A 43 3.63 -2.58 -4.31
CA VAL A 43 3.57 -1.58 -5.40
C VAL A 43 3.13 -0.21 -4.88
N ALA A 44 2.08 -0.17 -4.06
CA ALA A 44 1.61 1.07 -3.43
C ALA A 44 2.68 1.67 -2.50
N ALA A 45 3.36 0.84 -1.71
CA ALA A 45 4.46 1.29 -0.85
C ALA A 45 5.61 1.89 -1.67
N THR A 46 6.03 1.25 -2.76
CA THR A 46 7.06 1.77 -3.65
C THR A 46 6.64 3.09 -4.29
N ALA A 47 5.40 3.21 -4.76
CA ALA A 47 4.89 4.44 -5.36
C ALA A 47 4.83 5.59 -4.34
N LEU A 48 4.37 5.31 -3.12
CA LEU A 48 4.34 6.29 -2.02
C LEU A 48 5.74 6.75 -1.63
N LEU A 49 6.68 5.82 -1.48
CA LEU A 49 8.07 6.14 -1.18
C LEU A 49 8.71 7.00 -2.28
N GLY A 50 8.52 6.63 -3.55
CA GLY A 50 9.00 7.41 -4.69
C GLY A 50 8.42 8.84 -4.71
N TRP A 51 7.12 8.98 -4.44
CA TRP A 51 6.47 10.28 -4.33
C TRP A 51 7.02 11.13 -3.18
N MET A 52 7.23 10.53 -2.01
CA MET A 52 7.80 11.21 -0.84
C MET A 52 9.23 11.71 -1.13
N VAL A 53 10.06 10.86 -1.74
CA VAL A 53 11.43 11.22 -2.13
C VAL A 53 11.42 12.37 -3.14
N TYR A 54 10.56 12.31 -4.16
CA TYR A 54 10.45 13.38 -5.15
C TYR A 54 10.06 14.73 -4.54
N ARG A 55 9.11 14.72 -3.58
CA ARG A 55 8.72 15.93 -2.83
C ARG A 55 9.87 16.48 -1.99
N GLY A 56 10.60 15.62 -1.29
CA GLY A 56 11.78 16.01 -0.52
C GLY A 56 12.87 16.60 -1.41
N ALA A 57 13.20 15.94 -2.52
CA ALA A 57 14.19 16.40 -3.48
C ALA A 57 13.83 17.77 -4.08
N LYS A 58 12.55 18.01 -4.39
CA LYS A 58 12.06 19.32 -4.84
C LYS A 58 12.25 20.41 -3.81
N ALA A 59 11.95 20.13 -2.54
CA ALA A 59 12.11 21.10 -1.45
C ALA A 59 13.59 21.48 -1.26
N VAL A 60 14.48 20.48 -1.25
CA VAL A 60 15.93 20.69 -1.13
C VAL A 60 16.48 21.46 -2.35
N LEU A 61 16.06 21.08 -3.56
CA LEU A 61 16.49 21.77 -4.78
C LEU A 61 16.02 23.23 -4.81
N TYR A 62 14.80 23.51 -4.35
CA TYR A 62 14.29 24.87 -4.23
C TYR A 62 15.14 25.69 -3.26
N ASP A 63 15.49 25.13 -2.09
CA ASP A 63 16.34 25.80 -1.10
C ASP A 63 17.73 26.14 -1.68
N ILE A 64 18.38 25.18 -2.35
CA ILE A 64 19.68 25.39 -3.02
C ILE A 64 19.57 26.46 -4.11
N SER A 65 18.54 26.39 -4.95
CA SER A 65 18.34 27.32 -6.07
C SER A 65 17.97 28.73 -5.60
N SER A 66 17.42 28.88 -4.39
CA SER A 66 17.01 30.16 -3.82
C SER A 66 18.14 30.90 -3.11
N LYS A 67 19.30 30.26 -2.85
CA LYS A 67 20.48 30.96 -2.35
C LYS A 67 21.11 31.78 -3.48
N PRO A 68 21.00 33.13 -3.48
CA PRO A 68 21.77 33.94 -4.41
C PRO A 68 23.24 33.74 -4.06
N ARG A 69 24.11 33.68 -5.08
CA ARG A 69 25.55 33.74 -4.89
C ARG A 69 25.89 35.04 -4.14
N GLN A 70 25.99 34.98 -2.82
CA GLN A 70 26.41 36.07 -1.93
C GLN A 70 27.93 36.36 -2.01
N HIS A 71 28.57 35.92 -3.10
CA HIS A 71 29.99 36.07 -3.34
C HIS A 71 30.18 36.45 -4.82
N ALA A 72 29.85 37.69 -5.15
CA ALA A 72 30.39 38.41 -6.30
C ALA A 72 30.35 39.90 -5.99
#